data_AF-A0AAU8IKW5-F1
#
_entry.id   AF-A0AAU8IKW5-F1
#
_cell.length_a   1.000
_cell.length_b   1.000
_cell.length_c   1.000
_cell.angle_alpha   90.00
_cell.angle_beta   90.00
_cell.angle_gamma   90.00
#
_symmetry.space_group_name_H-M   'P 1'
#
loop_
_entity.id
_entity.type
_entity.pdbx_description
1 polymer ?
#
loop_
_entity_poly.entity_id
_entity_poly.type
_entity_poly.pdbx_seq_one_letter_code
_entity_poly.pdbx_strand_id
1 'polypeptide(L)'
;MATPRPRLSRFRRDARQEPAPEVTPVDRRGALLAADPALAEVTADGRSWVGRRVTSLEEGRAAERNLRLVTSALDHAGVDYFMVPGRSVQRYVVGVRLTDRKALLSSLRELYAGTALYAAEPGSDIWPGNAALYAEGALPTELKRRPVIRFGEILLGPAGQVLAGLVRGCDVEFWRDGGALREQRDQGDARATELLRGLRFQAPPALLDGALVGPRPNAVSDVVPAEAQRPATRTIHGTGHPTFADFVEPGIDTVTFPLDVVYTWVDGDDPALAAKREAHRTGRAPDAQSREAGASRYTSHDELKYSLRSLEMYAPFLRNVYIVTDGQTPSWLDTSAAGIRVVDHKEIFSDPDALPVFNSHAIGTQLHHIDGLSEHYLYFNDDVFLGRPVTPGHFFHGNGIAKVPFSPSQLGLGAPHADEAAPNSAGKNVRRLLHGEHGRMTVNKFAHAPHPQIRSVMRAIEERFPEDVDRTSRSRFRAPTDIAMGASFHHHQAFLTGRAVPGTYKTRYVDVARDDADVRLAELLLNRRFDFFCLNDVNTPAEQQEEIHRKVATFLETYFPFPSRYERAAPQ
;
A
#
# COMPACT_ATOMS: atom_id res chain seq x y z
N MET A 1 -98.74 -18.64 32.75
CA MET A 1 -97.80 -17.50 32.69
C MET A 1 -96.43 -18.03 32.31
N ALA A 2 -95.94 -17.63 31.14
CA ALA A 2 -94.70 -18.12 30.55
C ALA A 2 -93.48 -17.36 31.09
N THR A 3 -92.42 -18.10 31.44
CA THR A 3 -91.08 -17.56 31.73
C THR A 3 -90.06 -18.35 30.90
N PRO A 4 -89.22 -17.70 30.07
CA PRO A 4 -88.21 -18.40 29.27
C PRO A 4 -86.89 -18.57 30.04
N ARG A 5 -86.26 -19.74 29.88
CA ARG A 5 -84.92 -20.07 30.40
C ARG A 5 -83.81 -19.38 29.61
N PRO A 6 -82.69 -18.98 30.22
CA PRO A 6 -81.60 -18.28 29.54
C PRO A 6 -80.63 -19.24 28.81
N ARG A 7 -80.09 -18.77 27.68
CA ARG A 7 -79.04 -19.44 26.89
C ARG A 7 -77.68 -19.23 27.57
N LEU A 8 -76.96 -20.34 27.82
CA LEU A 8 -75.55 -20.36 28.19
C LEU A 8 -74.69 -19.98 26.97
N SER A 9 -73.99 -18.84 27.04
CA SER A 9 -72.87 -18.52 26.14
C SER A 9 -71.56 -18.96 26.80
N ARG A 10 -70.81 -19.82 26.12
CA ARG A 10 -69.44 -20.20 26.51
C ARG A 10 -68.49 -19.12 26.00
N PHE A 11 -67.86 -18.39 26.92
CA PHE A 11 -66.67 -17.59 26.64
C PHE A 11 -65.52 -18.52 26.20
N ARG A 12 -65.07 -18.40 24.95
CA ARG A 12 -63.74 -18.85 24.52
C ARG A 12 -62.84 -17.62 24.53
N ARG A 13 -61.84 -17.61 25.41
CA ARG A 13 -60.75 -16.63 25.43
C ARG A 13 -59.89 -16.84 24.18
N ASP A 14 -59.97 -15.93 23.22
CA ASP A 14 -58.90 -15.73 22.24
C ASP A 14 -57.77 -14.97 22.94
N ALA A 15 -56.76 -15.70 23.41
CA ALA A 15 -55.47 -15.11 23.73
C ALA A 15 -54.78 -14.75 22.42
N ARG A 16 -55.02 -13.53 21.93
CA ARG A 16 -54.17 -12.92 20.90
C ARG A 16 -52.78 -12.77 21.54
N GLN A 17 -51.82 -13.59 21.09
CA GLN A 17 -50.41 -13.28 21.29
C GLN A 17 -50.16 -11.93 20.62
N GLU A 18 -49.78 -10.93 21.43
CA GLU A 18 -49.24 -9.69 20.91
C GLU A 18 -48.03 -10.04 20.02
N PRO A 19 -47.91 -9.48 18.80
CA PRO A 19 -46.73 -9.69 18.00
C PRO A 19 -45.52 -9.18 18.78
N ALA A 20 -44.49 -10.01 18.88
CA ALA A 20 -43.23 -9.63 19.50
C ALA A 20 -42.74 -8.30 18.86
N PRO A 21 -42.18 -7.37 19.65
CA PRO A 21 -41.72 -6.09 19.13
C PRO A 21 -40.76 -6.31 17.97
N GLU A 22 -41.00 -5.59 16.87
CA GLU A 22 -40.18 -5.69 15.66
C GLU A 22 -38.77 -5.18 15.96
N VAL A 23 -37.80 -6.09 16.06
CA VAL A 23 -36.42 -5.77 16.40
C VAL A 23 -35.83 -4.86 15.32
N THR A 24 -35.52 -3.62 15.67
CA THR A 24 -35.02 -2.62 14.72
C THR A 24 -33.57 -2.92 14.30
N PRO A 25 -33.09 -2.38 13.16
CA PRO A 25 -31.67 -2.49 12.79
C PRO A 25 -30.71 -1.99 13.89
N VAL A 26 -31.11 -0.97 14.65
CA VAL A 26 -30.34 -0.42 15.77
C VAL A 26 -30.24 -1.44 16.91
N ASP A 27 -31.35 -2.10 17.25
CA ASP A 27 -31.37 -3.14 18.29
C ASP A 27 -30.48 -4.33 17.90
N ARG A 28 -30.51 -4.76 16.62
CA ARG A 28 -29.65 -5.84 16.11
C ARG A 28 -28.18 -5.47 16.17
N ARG A 29 -27.84 -4.22 15.87
CA ARG A 29 -26.46 -3.71 15.97
C ARG A 29 -25.99 -3.68 17.42
N GLY A 30 -26.83 -3.22 18.35
CA GLY A 30 -26.52 -3.25 19.79
C GLY A 30 -26.27 -4.68 20.28
N ALA A 31 -27.11 -5.64 19.86
CA ALA A 31 -26.92 -7.06 20.18
C ALA A 31 -25.62 -7.64 19.58
N LEU A 32 -25.28 -7.26 18.34
CA LEU A 32 -24.02 -7.65 17.69
C LEU A 32 -22.81 -7.18 18.48
N LEU A 33 -22.77 -5.89 18.86
CA LEU A 33 -21.66 -5.31 19.62
C LEU A 33 -21.54 -5.92 21.03
N ALA A 34 -22.67 -6.27 21.66
CA ALA A 34 -22.67 -6.95 22.96
C ALA A 34 -22.19 -8.41 22.88
N ALA A 35 -22.37 -9.07 21.72
CA ALA A 35 -22.04 -10.48 21.52
C ALA A 35 -20.56 -10.72 21.15
N ASP A 36 -19.88 -9.75 20.52
CA ASP A 36 -18.49 -9.89 20.09
C ASP A 36 -17.65 -8.68 20.56
N PRO A 37 -16.82 -8.83 21.61
CA PRO A 37 -16.02 -7.74 22.17
C PRO A 37 -14.91 -7.24 21.23
N ALA A 38 -14.61 -7.97 20.16
CA ALA A 38 -13.71 -7.49 19.12
C ALA A 38 -14.40 -6.48 18.18
N LEU A 39 -15.71 -6.35 18.21
CA LEU A 39 -16.43 -5.37 17.41
C LEU A 39 -16.50 -4.02 18.11
N ALA A 40 -16.38 -2.94 17.34
CA ALA A 40 -16.53 -1.59 17.83
C ALA A 40 -17.20 -0.70 16.79
N GLU A 41 -17.85 0.34 17.27
CA GLU A 41 -18.48 1.34 16.42
C GLU A 41 -17.45 2.40 16.00
N VAL A 42 -17.52 2.82 14.72
CA VAL A 42 -16.72 3.92 14.17
C VAL A 42 -17.60 4.83 13.34
N THR A 43 -17.46 6.14 13.53
CA THR A 43 -18.21 7.15 12.78
C THR A 43 -17.35 7.70 11.65
N ALA A 44 -17.86 7.60 10.43
CA ALA A 44 -17.23 8.16 9.24
C ALA A 44 -18.31 8.69 8.29
N ASP A 45 -18.08 9.87 7.70
CA ASP A 45 -19.00 10.56 6.80
C ASP A 45 -20.43 10.72 7.38
N GLY A 46 -20.53 11.00 8.69
CA GLY A 46 -21.80 11.16 9.39
C GLY A 46 -22.61 9.87 9.57
N ARG A 47 -22.06 8.72 9.16
CA ARG A 47 -22.65 7.39 9.36
C ARG A 47 -21.84 6.59 10.37
N SER A 48 -22.55 5.82 11.18
CA SER A 48 -21.96 4.88 12.13
C SER A 48 -21.81 3.49 11.49
N TRP A 49 -20.62 2.92 11.65
CA TRP A 49 -20.17 1.64 11.09
C TRP A 49 -19.71 0.70 12.20
N VAL A 50 -19.76 -0.61 11.95
CA VAL A 50 -19.23 -1.64 12.84
C VAL A 50 -17.93 -2.16 12.23
N GLY A 51 -16.84 -2.05 12.96
CA GLY A 51 -15.54 -2.59 12.58
C GLY A 51 -15.09 -3.67 13.55
N ARG A 52 -14.20 -4.55 13.08
CA ARG A 52 -13.56 -5.58 13.88
C ARG A 52 -12.14 -5.15 14.26
N ARG A 53 -11.84 -5.12 15.55
CA ARG A 53 -10.48 -4.92 16.08
C ARG A 53 -9.63 -6.15 15.78
N VAL A 54 -8.42 -5.89 15.32
CA VAL A 54 -7.39 -6.90 15.06
C VAL A 54 -6.15 -6.59 15.89
N THR A 55 -5.45 -7.63 16.34
CA THR A 55 -4.33 -7.50 17.27
C THR A 55 -2.99 -7.88 16.67
N SER A 56 -2.99 -8.40 15.43
CA SER A 56 -1.78 -8.78 14.72
C SER A 56 -1.78 -8.31 13.27
N LEU A 57 -0.57 -8.29 12.68
CA LEU A 57 -0.39 -8.00 11.27
C LEU A 57 -1.19 -8.97 10.39
N GLU A 58 -1.17 -10.26 10.71
CA GLU A 58 -1.86 -11.31 9.96
C GLU A 58 -3.38 -11.07 9.92
N GLU A 59 -3.97 -10.78 11.08
CA GLU A 59 -5.38 -10.43 11.17
C GLU A 59 -5.70 -9.13 10.43
N GLY A 60 -4.77 -8.17 10.44
CA GLY A 60 -4.86 -6.88 9.76
C GLY A 60 -4.80 -6.94 8.22
N ARG A 61 -4.55 -8.10 7.62
CA ARG A 61 -4.54 -8.29 6.16
C ARG A 61 -5.95 -8.36 5.58
N ALA A 62 -6.60 -7.20 5.51
CA ALA A 62 -8.00 -7.08 5.12
C ALA A 62 -8.38 -7.79 3.81
N ALA A 63 -7.56 -7.68 2.76
CA ALA A 63 -7.86 -8.30 1.46
C ALA A 63 -7.94 -9.84 1.57
N GLU A 64 -6.97 -10.47 2.24
CA GLU A 64 -6.93 -11.92 2.47
C GLU A 64 -8.06 -12.38 3.37
N ARG A 65 -8.31 -11.64 4.45
CA ARG A 65 -9.43 -11.93 5.35
C ARG A 65 -10.77 -11.90 4.61
N ASN A 66 -11.00 -10.87 3.80
CA ASN A 66 -12.23 -10.72 3.04
C ASN A 66 -12.36 -11.79 1.93
N LEU A 67 -11.26 -12.21 1.32
CA LEU A 67 -11.23 -13.36 0.43
C LEU A 67 -11.67 -14.63 1.18
N ARG A 68 -11.06 -14.93 2.34
CA ARG A 68 -11.40 -16.10 3.16
C ARG A 68 -12.87 -16.15 3.57
N LEU A 69 -13.46 -15.01 3.94
CA LEU A 69 -14.89 -14.94 4.28
C LEU A 69 -15.77 -15.42 3.11
N VAL A 70 -15.47 -14.96 1.90
CA VAL A 70 -16.17 -15.34 0.68
C VAL A 70 -15.93 -16.79 0.31
N THR A 71 -14.67 -17.25 0.29
CA THR A 71 -14.34 -18.63 -0.10
C THR A 71 -14.90 -19.65 0.89
N SER A 72 -14.89 -19.34 2.20
CA SER A 72 -15.49 -20.23 3.20
C SER A 72 -17.00 -20.40 3.01
N ALA A 73 -17.70 -19.36 2.54
CA ALA A 73 -19.12 -19.46 2.20
C ALA A 73 -19.37 -20.22 0.89
N LEU A 74 -18.46 -20.11 -0.08
CA LEU A 74 -18.52 -20.91 -1.30
C LEU A 74 -18.31 -22.40 -0.98
N ASP A 75 -17.31 -22.71 -0.15
CA ASP A 75 -17.00 -24.07 0.29
C ASP A 75 -18.17 -24.68 1.10
N HIS A 76 -18.75 -23.91 2.03
CA HIS A 76 -19.94 -24.35 2.80
C HIS A 76 -21.16 -24.62 1.91
N ALA A 77 -21.33 -23.84 0.85
CA ALA A 77 -22.42 -24.02 -0.10
C ALA A 77 -22.16 -25.14 -1.14
N GLY A 78 -20.93 -25.68 -1.21
CA GLY A 78 -20.51 -26.57 -2.29
C GLY A 78 -20.55 -25.90 -3.67
N VAL A 79 -20.25 -24.59 -3.73
CA VAL A 79 -20.29 -23.80 -4.97
C VAL A 79 -18.88 -23.63 -5.53
N ASP A 80 -18.69 -24.08 -6.77
CA ASP A 80 -17.45 -23.86 -7.51
C ASP A 80 -17.18 -22.37 -7.72
N TYR A 81 -15.91 -22.00 -7.62
CA TYR A 81 -15.44 -20.65 -7.90
C TYR A 81 -14.07 -20.66 -8.56
N PHE A 82 -13.66 -19.50 -9.05
CA PHE A 82 -12.31 -19.28 -9.55
C PHE A 82 -11.82 -17.87 -9.24
N MET A 83 -10.52 -17.70 -9.01
CA MET A 83 -9.91 -16.39 -8.86
C MET A 83 -9.91 -15.66 -10.21
N VAL A 84 -10.30 -14.39 -10.22
CA VAL A 84 -10.28 -13.52 -11.40
C VAL A 84 -9.14 -12.50 -11.26
N PRO A 85 -8.32 -12.28 -12.32
CA PRO A 85 -7.32 -11.21 -12.35
C PRO A 85 -7.93 -9.81 -12.20
N GLY A 86 -7.94 -9.31 -10.97
CA GLY A 86 -8.41 -7.96 -10.65
C GLY A 86 -7.41 -6.86 -11.04
N ARG A 87 -7.93 -5.65 -11.31
CA ARG A 87 -7.09 -4.46 -11.59
C ARG A 87 -6.63 -3.71 -10.34
N SER A 88 -7.24 -4.00 -9.19
CA SER A 88 -6.89 -3.36 -7.92
C SER A 88 -5.95 -4.25 -7.15
N VAL A 89 -4.87 -3.66 -6.64
CA VAL A 89 -3.90 -4.33 -5.76
C VAL A 89 -4.39 -4.43 -4.32
N GLN A 90 -5.52 -3.80 -3.99
CA GLN A 90 -6.02 -3.68 -2.62
C GLN A 90 -7.04 -4.76 -2.26
N ARG A 91 -7.44 -5.60 -3.22
CA ARG A 91 -8.48 -6.60 -3.05
C ARG A 91 -8.34 -7.76 -4.02
N TYR A 92 -9.01 -8.86 -3.70
CA TYR A 92 -9.18 -10.00 -4.57
C TYR A 92 -10.54 -10.00 -5.26
N VAL A 93 -10.64 -10.77 -6.34
CA VAL A 93 -11.85 -10.95 -7.13
C VAL A 93 -12.09 -12.44 -7.32
N VAL A 94 -13.31 -12.89 -7.08
CA VAL A 94 -13.75 -14.27 -7.25
C VAL A 94 -14.88 -14.31 -8.29
N GLY A 95 -14.75 -15.21 -9.25
CA GLY A 95 -15.78 -15.53 -10.24
C GLY A 95 -16.62 -16.69 -9.76
N VAL A 96 -17.94 -16.53 -9.87
CA VAL A 96 -18.96 -17.54 -9.52
C VAL A 96 -19.98 -17.58 -10.65
N ARG A 97 -20.55 -18.74 -10.98
CA ARG A 97 -21.63 -18.80 -11.98
C ARG A 97 -22.86 -18.04 -11.48
N LEU A 98 -23.53 -17.32 -12.38
CA LEU A 98 -24.72 -16.54 -12.07
C LEU A 98 -25.84 -17.41 -11.47
N THR A 99 -25.95 -18.66 -11.90
CA THR A 99 -26.90 -19.66 -11.39
C THR A 99 -26.71 -19.93 -9.89
N ASP A 100 -25.48 -19.84 -9.40
CA ASP A 100 -25.11 -20.20 -8.02
C ASP A 100 -25.19 -19.00 -7.06
N ARG A 101 -25.57 -17.82 -7.57
CA ARG A 101 -25.75 -16.59 -6.78
C ARG A 101 -26.61 -16.82 -5.53
N LYS A 102 -27.74 -17.52 -5.69
CA LYS A 102 -28.67 -17.74 -4.58
C LYS A 102 -28.01 -18.59 -3.49
N ALA A 103 -27.30 -19.65 -3.87
CA ALA A 103 -26.60 -20.53 -2.94
C ALA A 103 -25.53 -19.75 -2.15
N LEU A 104 -24.69 -18.96 -2.83
CA LEU A 104 -23.70 -18.11 -2.17
C LEU A 104 -24.32 -17.12 -1.18
N LEU A 105 -25.35 -16.36 -1.61
CA LEU A 105 -25.97 -15.35 -0.75
C LEU A 105 -26.66 -15.98 0.48
N SER A 106 -27.22 -17.17 0.32
CA SER A 106 -27.79 -17.97 1.41
C SER A 106 -26.71 -18.44 2.38
N SER A 107 -25.59 -18.99 1.90
CA SER A 107 -24.50 -19.43 2.77
C SER A 107 -23.84 -18.27 3.52
N LEU A 108 -23.59 -17.13 2.84
CA LEU A 108 -23.10 -15.92 3.51
C LEU A 108 -24.04 -15.47 4.62
N ARG A 109 -25.36 -15.60 4.42
CA ARG A 109 -26.35 -15.27 5.45
C ARG A 109 -26.28 -16.24 6.62
N GLU A 110 -26.20 -17.53 6.34
CA GLU A 110 -26.13 -18.58 7.36
C GLU A 110 -24.88 -18.43 8.25
N LEU A 111 -23.72 -18.22 7.64
CA LEU A 111 -22.44 -18.12 8.36
C LEU A 111 -22.25 -16.77 9.05
N TYR A 112 -22.72 -15.68 8.45
CA TYR A 112 -22.28 -14.33 8.83
C TYR A 112 -23.41 -13.37 9.22
N ALA A 113 -24.65 -13.84 9.38
CA ALA A 113 -25.76 -13.02 9.88
C ALA A 113 -25.46 -12.33 11.22
N GLY A 114 -24.66 -12.93 12.09
CA GLY A 114 -24.29 -12.38 13.40
C GLY A 114 -22.90 -11.74 13.44
N THR A 115 -22.39 -11.24 12.31
CA THR A 115 -21.01 -10.71 12.22
C THR A 115 -20.97 -9.32 11.59
N ALA A 116 -19.79 -8.69 11.56
CA ALA A 116 -19.55 -7.40 10.95
C ALA A 116 -19.39 -7.44 9.41
N LEU A 117 -19.94 -8.47 8.74
CA LEU A 117 -19.85 -8.60 7.29
C LEU A 117 -20.76 -7.59 6.57
N TYR A 118 -20.16 -6.78 5.70
CA TYR A 118 -20.88 -5.89 4.79
C TYR A 118 -20.98 -6.47 3.38
N ALA A 119 -22.05 -6.09 2.68
CA ALA A 119 -22.12 -6.11 1.23
C ALA A 119 -22.26 -4.69 0.68
N ALA A 120 -21.56 -4.38 -0.40
CA ALA A 120 -21.62 -3.08 -1.08
C ALA A 120 -21.43 -3.23 -2.59
N GLU A 121 -21.72 -2.17 -3.34
CA GLU A 121 -21.30 -2.11 -4.74
C GLU A 121 -19.78 -1.87 -4.82
N PRO A 122 -19.07 -2.50 -5.78
CA PRO A 122 -17.66 -2.24 -5.96
C PRO A 122 -17.40 -0.76 -6.32
N GLY A 123 -16.61 -0.08 -5.50
CA GLY A 123 -16.18 1.30 -5.74
C GLY A 123 -14.77 1.57 -5.22
N SER A 124 -14.33 2.83 -5.35
CA SER A 124 -13.11 3.36 -4.74
C SER A 124 -13.33 3.93 -3.35
N ASP A 125 -14.58 4.11 -2.94
CA ASP A 125 -14.93 4.72 -1.66
C ASP A 125 -14.63 3.77 -0.51
N ILE A 126 -14.07 4.33 0.55
CA ILE A 126 -13.74 3.60 1.78
C ILE A 126 -15.04 3.29 2.56
N TRP A 127 -15.99 4.23 2.48
CA TRP A 127 -17.28 4.25 3.17
C TRP A 127 -18.45 4.30 2.17
N PRO A 128 -18.67 3.25 1.35
CA PRO A 128 -19.68 3.30 0.30
C PRO A 128 -21.08 3.47 0.88
N GLY A 129 -21.79 4.52 0.46
CA GLY A 129 -23.11 4.86 1.01
C GLY A 129 -24.17 3.76 0.88
N ASN A 130 -24.02 2.87 -0.10
CA ASN A 130 -24.90 1.72 -0.33
C ASN A 130 -24.48 0.43 0.40
N ALA A 131 -23.49 0.50 1.29
CA ALA A 131 -23.10 -0.65 2.11
C ALA A 131 -24.24 -1.09 3.04
N ALA A 132 -24.50 -2.39 3.09
CA ALA A 132 -25.47 -3.02 3.96
C ALA A 132 -24.78 -4.03 4.87
N LEU A 133 -24.98 -3.91 6.18
CA LEU A 133 -24.47 -4.83 7.20
C LEU A 133 -25.36 -6.07 7.28
N TYR A 134 -24.80 -7.28 7.22
CA TYR A 134 -25.57 -8.51 7.33
C TYR A 134 -26.35 -8.59 8.64
N ALA A 135 -25.77 -8.17 9.77
CA ALA A 135 -26.42 -8.18 11.08
C ALA A 135 -27.68 -7.32 11.17
N GLU A 136 -27.85 -6.33 10.30
CA GLU A 136 -29.01 -5.43 10.34
C GLU A 136 -30.25 -6.03 9.66
N GLY A 137 -30.08 -7.10 8.89
CA GLY A 137 -31.19 -7.79 8.23
C GLY A 137 -30.90 -8.10 6.77
N ALA A 138 -31.96 -8.34 6.00
CA ALA A 138 -31.87 -8.76 4.60
C ALA A 138 -31.17 -7.70 3.73
N LEU A 139 -30.32 -8.14 2.80
CA LEU A 139 -29.70 -7.25 1.84
C LEU A 139 -30.75 -6.59 0.92
N PRO A 140 -30.56 -5.32 0.53
CA PRO A 140 -31.40 -4.65 -0.46
C PRO A 140 -31.53 -5.45 -1.76
N THR A 141 -32.73 -5.49 -2.34
CA THR A 141 -33.00 -6.25 -3.58
C THR A 141 -32.13 -5.80 -4.75
N GLU A 142 -31.89 -4.49 -4.87
CA GLU A 142 -31.02 -3.95 -5.91
C GLU A 142 -29.57 -4.44 -5.77
N LEU A 143 -29.05 -4.49 -4.54
CA LEU A 143 -27.70 -4.99 -4.27
C LEU A 143 -27.57 -6.48 -4.62
N LYS A 144 -28.55 -7.30 -4.23
CA LYS A 144 -28.59 -8.75 -4.55
C LYS A 144 -28.65 -9.03 -6.06
N ARG A 145 -29.14 -8.07 -6.86
CA ARG A 145 -29.28 -8.22 -8.32
C ARG A 145 -28.03 -7.78 -9.08
N ARG A 146 -27.10 -7.06 -8.44
CA ARG A 146 -25.88 -6.56 -9.09
C ARG A 146 -25.06 -7.69 -9.71
N PRO A 147 -24.43 -7.44 -10.86
CA PRO A 147 -23.58 -8.43 -11.52
C PRO A 147 -22.24 -8.62 -10.80
N VAL A 148 -21.87 -7.65 -9.94
CA VAL A 148 -20.73 -7.75 -9.03
C VAL A 148 -21.15 -7.22 -7.66
N ILE A 149 -20.83 -7.95 -6.59
CA ILE A 149 -21.08 -7.53 -5.20
C ILE A 149 -19.76 -7.60 -4.45
N ARG A 150 -19.42 -6.57 -3.67
CA ARG A 150 -18.28 -6.60 -2.77
C ARG A 150 -18.71 -7.07 -1.38
N PHE A 151 -17.97 -8.01 -0.82
CA PHE A 151 -18.13 -8.46 0.57
C PHE A 151 -16.89 -8.15 1.39
N GLY A 152 -17.06 -7.71 2.63
CA GLY A 152 -15.92 -7.55 3.53
C GLY A 152 -16.26 -6.94 4.89
N GLU A 153 -15.30 -6.99 5.79
CA GLU A 153 -15.34 -6.33 7.08
C GLU A 153 -14.48 -5.05 7.07
N ILE A 154 -14.85 -4.10 7.92
CA ILE A 154 -14.00 -2.96 8.28
C ILE A 154 -13.05 -3.44 9.39
N LEU A 155 -11.76 -3.22 9.23
CA LEU A 155 -10.76 -3.58 10.24
C LEU A 155 -10.28 -2.36 11.01
N LEU A 156 -10.26 -2.51 12.33
CA LEU A 156 -9.79 -1.53 13.29
C LEU A 156 -8.51 -2.04 13.95
N GLY A 157 -7.63 -1.11 14.32
CA GLY A 157 -6.42 -1.43 15.07
C GLY A 157 -6.70 -1.60 16.57
N PRO A 158 -5.67 -1.92 17.35
CA PRO A 158 -5.80 -2.13 18.80
C PRO A 158 -6.41 -0.94 19.54
N ALA A 159 -6.13 0.29 19.11
CA ALA A 159 -6.68 1.51 19.70
C ALA A 159 -8.02 1.95 19.07
N GLY A 160 -8.62 1.13 18.20
CA GLY A 160 -9.88 1.42 17.52
C GLY A 160 -9.74 2.30 16.27
N GLN A 161 -8.53 2.65 15.85
CA GLN A 161 -8.27 3.40 14.62
C GLN A 161 -8.61 2.57 13.37
N VAL A 162 -9.03 3.22 12.29
CA VAL A 162 -9.36 2.51 11.04
C VAL A 162 -8.09 2.02 10.34
N LEU A 163 -7.96 0.71 10.17
CA LEU A 163 -6.85 0.12 9.41
C LEU A 163 -7.24 -0.14 7.96
N ALA A 164 -8.46 -0.64 7.71
CA ALA A 164 -8.96 -0.90 6.38
C ALA A 164 -10.48 -0.77 6.31
N GLY A 165 -10.96 -0.03 5.31
CA GLY A 165 -12.39 0.02 4.97
C GLY A 165 -12.77 -0.94 3.84
N LEU A 166 -13.99 -0.80 3.33
CA LEU A 166 -14.59 -1.72 2.36
C LEU A 166 -13.94 -1.65 0.97
N VAL A 167 -13.04 -0.70 0.69
CA VAL A 167 -12.25 -0.72 -0.54
C VAL A 167 -11.39 -1.99 -0.69
N ARG A 168 -11.07 -2.65 0.44
CA ARG A 168 -10.30 -3.91 0.52
C ARG A 168 -11.18 -5.17 0.64
N GLY A 169 -12.49 -5.06 0.43
CA GLY A 169 -13.39 -6.22 0.37
C GLY A 169 -13.12 -7.11 -0.84
N CYS A 170 -13.61 -8.34 -0.82
CA CYS A 170 -13.55 -9.27 -1.95
C CYS A 170 -14.70 -8.97 -2.92
N ASP A 171 -14.37 -8.69 -4.19
CA ASP A 171 -15.38 -8.56 -5.23
C ASP A 171 -15.80 -9.96 -5.70
N VAL A 172 -17.11 -10.25 -5.71
CA VAL A 172 -17.67 -11.46 -6.32
C VAL A 172 -18.34 -11.08 -7.63
N GLU A 173 -17.81 -11.63 -8.72
CA GLU A 173 -18.33 -11.48 -10.07
C GLU A 173 -19.25 -12.66 -10.42
N PHE A 174 -20.46 -12.37 -10.91
CA PHE A 174 -21.39 -13.40 -11.37
C PHE A 174 -21.26 -13.61 -12.88
N TRP A 175 -20.49 -14.63 -13.25
CA TRP A 175 -20.18 -15.02 -14.62
C TRP A 175 -21.33 -15.81 -15.26
N ARG A 176 -21.50 -15.69 -16.57
CA ARG A 176 -22.61 -16.30 -17.33
C ARG A 176 -22.09 -17.27 -18.38
N ASP A 177 -22.89 -18.25 -18.72
CA ASP A 177 -22.64 -19.10 -19.89
C ASP A 177 -22.81 -18.27 -21.18
N GLY A 178 -21.82 -18.33 -22.06
CA GLY A 178 -21.78 -17.57 -23.31
C GLY A 178 -22.82 -18.02 -24.33
N GLY A 179 -23.12 -19.32 -24.39
CA GLY A 179 -24.16 -19.88 -25.26
C GLY A 179 -25.54 -19.40 -24.85
N ALA A 180 -25.86 -19.49 -23.56
CA ALA A 180 -27.11 -18.97 -23.00
C ALA A 180 -27.26 -17.45 -23.19
N LEU A 181 -26.16 -16.70 -23.06
CA LEU A 181 -26.13 -15.27 -23.35
C LEU A 181 -26.44 -14.95 -24.81
N ARG A 182 -25.87 -15.73 -25.74
CA ARG A 182 -26.13 -15.62 -27.18
C ARG A 182 -27.61 -15.86 -27.48
N GLU A 183 -28.16 -16.96 -26.97
CA GLU A 183 -29.58 -17.29 -27.15
C GLU A 183 -30.51 -16.18 -26.63
N GLN A 184 -30.21 -15.63 -25.45
CA GLN A 184 -30.97 -14.51 -24.89
C GLN A 184 -30.90 -13.26 -25.76
N ARG A 185 -29.71 -12.92 -26.29
CA ARG A 185 -29.55 -11.81 -27.23
C ARG A 185 -30.38 -12.05 -28.49
N ASP A 186 -30.33 -13.26 -29.05
CA ASP A 186 -31.04 -13.62 -30.28
C ASP A 186 -32.57 -13.62 -30.06
N GLN A 187 -33.02 -13.82 -28.82
CA GLN A 187 -34.42 -13.64 -28.36
C GLN A 187 -34.79 -12.17 -28.04
N GLY A 188 -33.87 -11.22 -28.19
CA GLY A 188 -34.10 -9.79 -27.97
C GLY A 188 -33.86 -9.29 -26.54
N ASP A 189 -33.16 -10.04 -25.68
CA ASP A 189 -32.79 -9.56 -24.34
C ASP A 189 -31.80 -8.39 -24.43
N ALA A 190 -32.26 -7.21 -24.01
CA ALA A 190 -31.47 -5.97 -24.06
C ALA A 190 -30.21 -6.03 -23.18
N ARG A 191 -30.25 -6.71 -22.03
CA ARG A 191 -29.11 -6.81 -21.10
C ARG A 191 -28.04 -7.76 -21.62
N ALA A 192 -28.44 -8.88 -22.22
CA ALA A 192 -27.53 -9.79 -22.90
C ALA A 192 -26.87 -9.10 -24.10
N THR A 193 -27.65 -8.34 -24.88
CA THR A 193 -27.15 -7.54 -26.00
C THR A 193 -26.12 -6.51 -25.57
N GLU A 194 -26.42 -5.75 -24.51
CA GLU A 194 -25.52 -4.73 -23.97
C GLU A 194 -24.22 -5.35 -23.43
N LEU A 195 -24.32 -6.45 -22.66
CA LEU A 195 -23.15 -7.14 -22.11
C LEU A 195 -22.22 -7.63 -23.21
N LEU A 196 -22.75 -8.36 -24.21
CA LEU A 196 -21.95 -8.90 -25.32
C LEU A 196 -21.29 -7.79 -26.14
N ARG A 197 -21.99 -6.68 -26.38
CA ARG A 197 -21.42 -5.50 -27.06
C ARG A 197 -20.31 -4.84 -26.23
N GLY A 198 -20.41 -4.89 -24.91
CA GLY A 198 -19.44 -4.28 -23.99
C GLY A 198 -18.16 -5.08 -23.76
N LEU A 199 -18.07 -6.32 -24.27
CA LEU A 199 -16.87 -7.14 -24.12
C LEU A 199 -15.67 -6.53 -24.85
N ARG A 200 -14.50 -6.58 -24.21
CA ARG A 200 -13.25 -6.13 -24.83
C ARG A 200 -12.78 -7.06 -25.93
N PHE A 201 -13.06 -8.35 -25.76
CA PHE A 201 -12.89 -9.33 -26.81
C PHE A 201 -14.24 -9.67 -27.43
N GLN A 202 -14.42 -9.29 -28.70
CA GLN A 202 -15.62 -9.62 -29.48
C GLN A 202 -15.52 -11.07 -29.95
N ALA A 203 -15.81 -12.00 -29.04
CA ALA A 203 -15.77 -13.43 -29.29
C ALA A 203 -16.74 -13.81 -30.44
N PRO A 204 -16.28 -14.56 -31.45
CA PRO A 204 -17.17 -15.05 -32.50
C PRO A 204 -18.23 -16.01 -31.89
N PRO A 205 -19.42 -16.14 -32.51
CA PRO A 205 -20.51 -16.93 -31.95
C PRO A 205 -20.15 -18.38 -31.57
N ALA A 206 -19.27 -19.03 -32.34
CA ALA A 206 -18.81 -20.39 -32.07
C ALA A 206 -17.94 -20.50 -30.79
N LEU A 207 -17.25 -19.42 -30.42
CA LEU A 207 -16.37 -19.37 -29.26
C LEU A 207 -17.11 -18.98 -27.98
N LEU A 208 -18.34 -18.46 -28.10
CA LEU A 208 -19.22 -18.22 -26.95
C LEU A 208 -19.83 -19.53 -26.41
N ASP A 209 -19.96 -20.55 -27.24
CA ASP A 209 -20.53 -21.83 -26.84
C ASP A 209 -19.59 -22.51 -25.83
N GLY A 210 -20.09 -22.73 -24.61
CA GLY A 210 -19.32 -23.26 -23.47
C GLY A 210 -18.34 -22.27 -22.82
N ALA A 211 -18.31 -21.01 -23.26
CA ALA A 211 -17.47 -19.98 -22.64
C ALA A 211 -18.09 -19.43 -21.35
N LEU A 212 -17.23 -18.99 -20.43
CA LEU A 212 -17.63 -18.14 -19.32
C LEU A 212 -17.46 -16.67 -19.71
N VAL A 213 -18.52 -15.88 -19.56
CA VAL A 213 -18.54 -14.45 -19.86
C VAL A 213 -18.65 -13.66 -18.57
N GLY A 214 -17.66 -12.78 -18.35
CA GLY A 214 -17.54 -11.96 -17.15
C GLY A 214 -18.52 -10.78 -17.15
N PRO A 215 -18.94 -10.31 -15.97
CA PRO A 215 -19.86 -9.18 -15.84
C PRO A 215 -19.23 -7.82 -16.15
N ARG A 216 -17.89 -7.76 -16.20
CA ARG A 216 -17.12 -6.55 -16.49
C ARG A 216 -15.74 -6.92 -17.05
N PRO A 217 -15.04 -6.00 -17.72
CA PRO A 217 -13.67 -6.24 -18.14
C PRO A 217 -12.71 -6.46 -16.98
N ASN A 218 -11.91 -7.52 -17.04
CA ASN A 218 -10.83 -7.80 -16.08
C ASN A 218 -9.45 -7.58 -16.72
N ALA A 219 -8.36 -7.99 -16.04
CA ALA A 219 -6.99 -7.74 -16.48
C ALA A 219 -6.53 -8.67 -17.62
N VAL A 220 -7.13 -9.86 -17.77
CA VAL A 220 -6.71 -10.87 -18.75
C VAL A 220 -7.74 -11.03 -19.86
N SER A 221 -8.93 -11.54 -19.56
CA SER A 221 -10.01 -11.69 -20.55
C SER A 221 -11.39 -11.72 -19.90
N ASP A 222 -12.35 -10.97 -20.45
CA ASP A 222 -13.77 -11.00 -20.05
C ASP A 222 -14.57 -12.14 -20.71
N VAL A 223 -13.92 -12.95 -21.55
CA VAL A 223 -14.46 -14.20 -22.09
C VAL A 223 -13.41 -15.30 -21.89
N VAL A 224 -13.79 -16.40 -21.23
CA VAL A 224 -12.95 -17.58 -21.06
C VAL A 224 -13.57 -18.74 -21.84
N PRO A 225 -13.07 -19.02 -23.06
CA PRO A 225 -13.53 -20.13 -23.88
C PRO A 225 -13.40 -21.48 -23.18
N ALA A 226 -14.19 -22.47 -23.59
CA ALA A 226 -14.12 -23.81 -23.01
C ALA A 226 -12.70 -24.41 -23.01
N GLU A 227 -11.94 -24.22 -24.10
CA GLU A 227 -10.55 -24.68 -24.21
C GLU A 227 -9.57 -23.96 -23.26
N ALA A 228 -9.90 -22.73 -22.85
CA ALA A 228 -9.08 -21.91 -21.94
C ALA A 228 -9.46 -22.13 -20.47
N GLN A 229 -10.57 -22.82 -20.17
CA GLN A 229 -10.99 -23.19 -18.82
C GLN A 229 -10.15 -24.34 -18.23
N ARG A 230 -8.84 -24.36 -18.50
CA ARG A 230 -7.88 -25.34 -17.98
C ARG A 230 -7.65 -25.06 -16.50
N PRO A 231 -7.96 -25.99 -15.58
CA PRO A 231 -7.83 -25.74 -14.14
C PRO A 231 -6.38 -25.42 -13.75
N ALA A 232 -6.22 -24.45 -12.85
CA ALA A 232 -4.97 -24.11 -12.19
C ALA A 232 -5.23 -23.70 -10.74
N THR A 233 -4.16 -23.50 -9.98
CA THR A 233 -4.23 -23.05 -8.59
C THR A 233 -3.38 -21.81 -8.41
N ARG A 234 -3.96 -20.77 -7.81
CA ARG A 234 -3.24 -19.58 -7.36
C ARG A 234 -3.05 -19.66 -5.86
N THR A 235 -1.80 -19.63 -5.40
CA THR A 235 -1.48 -19.61 -3.97
C THR A 235 -1.46 -18.18 -3.45
N ILE A 236 -2.23 -17.91 -2.40
CA ILE A 236 -2.25 -16.64 -1.66
C ILE A 236 -1.90 -16.97 -0.21
N HIS A 237 -0.71 -16.52 0.23
CA HIS A 237 -0.19 -16.76 1.59
C HIS A 237 -0.35 -18.22 2.06
N GLY A 238 0.08 -19.17 1.22
CA GLY A 238 0.04 -20.60 1.52
C GLY A 238 -1.31 -21.28 1.26
N THR A 239 -2.38 -20.53 1.03
CA THR A 239 -3.69 -21.09 0.67
C THR A 239 -3.85 -21.17 -0.84
N GLY A 240 -4.16 -22.36 -1.38
CA GLY A 240 -4.44 -22.55 -2.79
C GLY A 240 -5.89 -22.21 -3.13
N HIS A 241 -6.10 -21.44 -4.19
CA HIS A 241 -7.42 -21.10 -4.72
C HIS A 241 -7.55 -21.53 -6.19
N PRO A 242 -8.70 -22.11 -6.59
CA PRO A 242 -8.95 -22.51 -7.98
C PRO A 242 -8.93 -21.30 -8.92
N THR A 243 -8.42 -21.50 -10.13
CA THR A 243 -8.44 -20.52 -11.23
C THR A 243 -8.19 -21.21 -12.56
N PHE A 244 -7.94 -20.45 -13.63
CA PHE A 244 -7.57 -20.97 -14.94
C PHE A 244 -6.08 -20.76 -15.23
N ALA A 245 -5.47 -21.65 -16.01
CA ALA A 245 -4.05 -21.61 -16.34
C ALA A 245 -3.63 -20.24 -16.87
N ASP A 246 -4.36 -19.69 -17.83
CA ASP A 246 -4.03 -18.40 -18.45
C ASP A 246 -4.21 -17.21 -17.47
N PHE A 247 -4.93 -17.39 -16.36
CA PHE A 247 -5.12 -16.36 -15.33
C PHE A 247 -3.98 -16.28 -14.31
N VAL A 248 -3.10 -17.29 -14.26
CA VAL A 248 -1.89 -17.28 -13.40
C VAL A 248 -0.61 -16.96 -14.15
N GLU A 249 -0.64 -17.02 -15.48
CA GLU A 249 0.50 -16.64 -16.31
C GLU A 249 0.79 -15.13 -16.18
N PRO A 250 2.05 -14.74 -15.89
CA PRO A 250 2.41 -13.33 -15.83
C PRO A 250 2.34 -12.71 -17.23
N GLY A 251 1.53 -11.64 -17.38
CA GLY A 251 1.51 -10.84 -18.60
C GLY A 251 2.81 -10.07 -18.82
N ILE A 252 3.02 -9.54 -20.03
CA ILE A 252 4.24 -8.80 -20.41
C ILE A 252 4.51 -7.55 -19.53
N ASP A 253 3.49 -7.02 -18.88
CA ASP A 253 3.54 -5.86 -18.01
C ASP A 253 3.84 -6.23 -16.54
N THR A 254 3.81 -7.53 -16.21
CA THR A 254 4.06 -8.04 -14.86
C THR A 254 5.57 -8.01 -14.56
N VAL A 255 5.94 -7.40 -13.44
CA VAL A 255 7.31 -7.42 -12.94
C VAL A 255 7.55 -8.76 -12.23
N THR A 256 8.52 -9.53 -12.75
CA THR A 256 8.88 -10.86 -12.25
C THR A 256 10.30 -10.95 -11.68
N PHE A 257 11.09 -9.89 -11.81
CA PHE A 257 12.43 -9.79 -11.24
C PHE A 257 12.41 -9.35 -9.77
N PRO A 258 13.44 -9.70 -8.97
CA PRO A 258 13.48 -9.37 -7.55
C PRO A 258 13.68 -7.86 -7.32
N LEU A 259 13.06 -7.35 -6.26
CA LEU A 259 13.24 -5.97 -5.78
C LEU A 259 13.79 -5.97 -4.36
N ASP A 260 14.88 -5.25 -4.14
CA ASP A 260 15.43 -5.00 -2.81
C ASP A 260 15.14 -3.55 -2.36
N VAL A 261 15.36 -3.26 -1.08
CA VAL A 261 15.33 -1.91 -0.52
C VAL A 261 16.68 -1.56 0.09
N VAL A 262 17.12 -0.33 -0.11
CA VAL A 262 18.31 0.23 0.53
C VAL A 262 17.90 1.47 1.32
N TYR A 263 18.10 1.43 2.63
CA TYR A 263 17.99 2.58 3.53
C TYR A 263 19.37 3.17 3.80
N THR A 264 19.44 4.48 3.92
CA THR A 264 20.55 5.17 4.60
C THR A 264 20.05 5.65 5.95
N TRP A 265 20.72 5.28 7.04
CA TRP A 265 20.29 5.64 8.39
C TRP A 265 21.49 5.96 9.29
N VAL A 266 21.26 6.83 10.26
CA VAL A 266 22.23 7.17 11.29
C VAL A 266 21.52 7.41 12.62
N ASP A 267 22.09 6.92 13.71
CA ASP A 267 21.71 7.30 15.06
C ASP A 267 22.37 8.64 15.39
N GLY A 268 21.57 9.69 15.44
CA GLY A 268 22.06 11.03 15.74
C GLY A 268 22.35 11.28 17.22
N ASP A 269 21.84 10.42 18.11
CA ASP A 269 22.11 10.48 19.55
C ASP A 269 23.35 9.67 19.95
N ASP A 270 24.00 8.98 19.00
CA ASP A 270 25.22 8.22 19.25
C ASP A 270 26.41 9.15 19.60
N PRO A 271 26.94 9.10 20.84
CA PRO A 271 28.05 9.94 21.25
C PRO A 271 29.35 9.65 20.49
N ALA A 272 29.56 8.42 20.02
CA ALA A 272 30.73 8.06 19.24
C ALA A 272 30.69 8.73 17.86
N LEU A 273 29.53 8.75 17.21
CA LEU A 273 29.32 9.48 15.97
C LEU A 273 29.51 10.99 16.17
N ALA A 274 28.91 11.55 17.23
CA ALA A 274 29.04 12.97 17.53
C ALA A 274 30.51 13.38 17.73
N ALA A 275 31.27 12.60 18.49
CA ALA A 275 32.70 12.83 18.70
C ALA A 275 33.51 12.70 17.39
N LYS A 276 33.23 11.66 16.59
CA LYS A 276 33.87 11.44 15.28
C LYS A 276 33.60 12.61 14.33
N ARG A 277 32.37 13.09 14.28
CA ARG A 277 31.95 14.23 13.45
C ARG A 277 32.63 15.53 13.88
N GLU A 278 32.69 15.79 15.19
CA GLU A 278 33.32 17.01 15.73
C GLU A 278 34.84 17.02 15.50
N ALA A 279 35.51 15.87 15.66
CA ALA A 279 36.94 15.75 15.38
C ALA A 279 37.30 16.15 13.92
N HIS A 280 36.41 15.87 12.97
CA HIS A 280 36.57 16.22 11.56
C HIS A 280 35.99 17.60 11.18
N ARG A 281 35.42 18.34 12.13
CA ARG A 281 34.80 19.65 11.90
C ARG A 281 35.80 20.81 11.90
N THR A 282 36.96 20.63 12.53
CA THR A 282 37.93 21.71 12.77
C THR A 282 38.45 22.34 11.45
N GLY A 283 38.32 23.68 11.33
CA GLY A 283 38.85 24.47 10.19
C GLY A 283 37.83 25.09 9.22
N ARG A 284 36.51 25.05 9.48
CA ARG A 284 35.46 25.69 8.65
C ARG A 284 34.63 26.72 9.44
N ALA A 285 34.24 27.82 8.79
CA ALA A 285 33.50 28.93 9.41
C ALA A 285 32.07 28.54 9.85
N PRO A 286 31.56 29.06 10.99
CA PRO A 286 30.25 28.69 11.56
C PRO A 286 29.03 29.03 10.68
N ASP A 287 29.09 30.10 9.90
CA ASP A 287 27.90 30.74 9.31
C ASP A 287 27.33 30.02 8.07
N ALA A 288 28.14 29.27 7.32
CA ALA A 288 27.64 28.47 6.18
C ALA A 288 26.81 27.25 6.63
N GLN A 289 26.79 26.93 7.93
CA GLN A 289 26.29 25.67 8.49
C GLN A 289 25.08 25.81 9.42
N SER A 290 24.65 27.01 9.81
CA SER A 290 23.55 27.19 10.79
C SER A 290 22.21 26.60 10.33
N ARG A 291 22.01 26.37 9.02
CA ARG A 291 20.79 25.78 8.44
C ARG A 291 20.84 24.27 8.20
N GLU A 292 22.02 23.65 8.22
CA GLU A 292 22.21 22.21 8.00
C GLU A 292 22.75 21.45 9.22
N ALA A 293 23.18 22.17 10.25
CA ALA A 293 23.66 21.64 11.53
C ALA A 293 22.62 21.70 12.66
N GLY A 294 21.35 21.99 12.35
CA GLY A 294 20.28 21.99 13.36
C GLY A 294 20.19 20.63 14.06
N ALA A 295 20.18 20.63 15.39
CA ALA A 295 20.09 19.41 16.21
C ALA A 295 18.89 18.52 15.81
N SER A 296 17.80 19.13 15.32
CA SER A 296 16.59 18.43 14.88
C SER A 296 16.79 17.48 13.68
N ARG A 297 17.83 17.65 12.86
CA ARG A 297 18.12 16.72 11.74
C ARG A 297 18.70 15.37 12.19
N TYR A 298 19.06 15.25 13.47
CA TYR A 298 19.69 14.07 14.06
C TYR A 298 18.81 13.46 15.17
N THR A 299 17.69 14.10 15.52
CA THR A 299 16.73 13.57 16.48
C THR A 299 15.96 12.42 15.84
N SER A 300 16.11 11.22 16.38
CA SER A 300 15.36 10.04 15.95
C SER A 300 13.97 10.02 16.59
N HIS A 301 12.93 9.77 15.78
CA HIS A 301 11.58 9.43 16.21
C HIS A 301 11.25 7.96 15.94
N ASP A 302 12.26 7.11 15.83
CA ASP A 302 12.16 5.72 15.36
C ASP A 302 11.55 5.62 13.94
N GLU A 303 11.76 6.61 13.07
CA GLU A 303 11.17 6.64 11.72
C GLU A 303 11.53 5.37 10.94
N LEU A 304 12.79 4.93 11.00
CA LEU A 304 13.23 3.68 10.36
C LEU A 304 12.41 2.47 10.82
N LYS A 305 12.11 2.34 12.12
CA LYS A 305 11.31 1.24 12.67
C LYS A 305 9.94 1.20 12.01
N TYR A 306 9.25 2.34 11.96
CA TYR A 306 7.93 2.43 11.38
C TYR A 306 7.95 2.38 9.85
N SER A 307 9.03 2.82 9.20
CA SER A 307 9.24 2.64 7.77
C SER A 307 9.34 1.15 7.42
N LEU A 308 10.07 0.36 8.21
CA LEU A 308 10.11 -1.10 8.09
C LEU A 308 8.75 -1.77 8.35
N ARG A 309 7.99 -1.31 9.37
CA ARG A 309 6.59 -1.76 9.56
C ARG A 309 5.74 -1.46 8.32
N SER A 310 5.92 -0.31 7.68
CA SER A 310 5.21 0.04 6.45
C SER A 310 5.55 -0.91 5.28
N LEU A 311 6.82 -1.35 5.17
CA LEU A 311 7.21 -2.36 4.18
C LEU A 311 6.53 -3.70 4.45
N GLU A 312 6.54 -4.16 5.71
CA GLU A 312 5.94 -5.44 6.10
C GLU A 312 4.41 -5.45 5.85
N MET A 313 3.76 -4.31 6.08
CA MET A 313 2.32 -4.16 5.84
C MET A 313 1.94 -4.07 4.35
N TYR A 314 2.78 -3.42 3.52
CA TYR A 314 2.34 -2.91 2.21
C TYR A 314 3.19 -3.32 1.02
N ALA A 315 4.35 -3.94 1.22
CA ALA A 315 5.23 -4.40 0.15
C ALA A 315 5.84 -5.79 0.42
N PRO A 316 5.02 -6.85 0.59
CA PRO A 316 5.50 -8.21 0.91
C PRO A 316 6.30 -8.88 -0.22
N PHE A 317 6.43 -8.24 -1.38
CA PHE A 317 7.19 -8.73 -2.54
C PHE A 317 8.68 -8.40 -2.47
N LEU A 318 9.10 -7.55 -1.52
CA LEU A 318 10.50 -7.16 -1.37
C LEU A 318 11.33 -8.34 -0.88
N ARG A 319 12.46 -8.55 -1.53
CA ARG A 319 13.37 -9.68 -1.27
C ARG A 319 14.27 -9.40 -0.07
N ASN A 320 15.13 -8.37 -0.17
CA ASN A 320 16.05 -7.99 0.89
C ASN A 320 15.91 -6.50 1.25
N VAL A 321 16.18 -6.19 2.52
CA VAL A 321 16.33 -4.83 3.07
C VAL A 321 17.77 -4.65 3.51
N TYR A 322 18.46 -3.67 2.94
CA TYR A 322 19.81 -3.26 3.33
C TYR A 322 19.74 -1.94 4.09
N ILE A 323 20.32 -1.87 5.29
CA ILE A 323 20.39 -0.65 6.10
C ILE A 323 21.86 -0.22 6.13
N VAL A 324 22.19 0.84 5.41
CA VAL A 324 23.56 1.37 5.29
C VAL A 324 23.82 2.36 6.43
N THR A 325 24.86 2.10 7.22
CA THR A 325 25.20 2.87 8.43
C THR A 325 26.72 3.09 8.58
N ASP A 326 27.12 3.98 9.49
CA ASP A 326 28.53 4.16 9.91
C ASP A 326 28.90 3.24 11.09
N GLY A 327 28.64 1.94 10.95
CA GLY A 327 28.94 0.93 11.98
C GLY A 327 27.93 0.84 13.13
N GLN A 328 26.79 1.53 12.99
CA GLN A 328 25.71 1.53 13.97
C GLN A 328 24.67 0.45 13.65
N THR A 329 23.97 -0.03 14.67
CA THR A 329 22.82 -0.94 14.54
C THR A 329 21.70 -0.46 15.46
N PRO A 330 20.46 -0.25 14.97
CA PRO A 330 19.35 0.14 15.82
C PRO A 330 19.11 -0.90 16.93
N SER A 331 18.93 -0.45 18.17
CA SER A 331 18.83 -1.33 19.35
C SER A 331 17.62 -2.28 19.31
N TRP A 332 16.53 -1.85 18.66
CA TRP A 332 15.30 -2.62 18.47
C TRP A 332 15.38 -3.62 17.30
N LEU A 333 16.39 -3.54 16.43
CA LEU A 333 16.48 -4.34 15.21
C LEU A 333 16.97 -5.77 15.50
N ASP A 334 16.23 -6.77 15.02
CA ASP A 334 16.66 -8.15 14.94
C ASP A 334 17.43 -8.39 13.63
N THR A 335 18.76 -8.42 13.73
CA THR A 335 19.64 -8.67 12.58
C THR A 335 19.71 -10.14 12.17
N SER A 336 19.08 -11.05 12.93
CA SER A 336 18.96 -12.47 12.57
C SER A 336 17.75 -12.76 11.69
N ALA A 337 16.82 -11.80 11.57
CA ALA A 337 15.64 -11.93 10.74
C ALA A 337 16.01 -12.12 9.26
N ALA A 338 15.31 -13.04 8.57
CA ALA A 338 15.57 -13.31 7.17
C ALA A 338 15.24 -12.09 6.28
N GLY A 339 16.14 -11.80 5.33
CA GLY A 339 15.94 -10.73 4.35
C GLY A 339 16.26 -9.32 4.85
N ILE A 340 16.94 -9.14 6.00
CA ILE A 340 17.49 -7.85 6.42
C ILE A 340 19.00 -7.93 6.66
N ARG A 341 19.73 -6.86 6.30
CA ARG A 341 21.18 -6.78 6.51
C ARG A 341 21.59 -5.35 6.84
N VAL A 342 22.33 -5.17 7.94
CA VAL A 342 23.05 -3.93 8.21
C VAL A 342 24.36 -3.96 7.40
N VAL A 343 24.65 -2.85 6.73
CA VAL A 343 25.82 -2.70 5.85
C VAL A 343 26.65 -1.52 6.34
N ASP A 344 27.90 -1.77 6.73
CA ASP A 344 28.82 -0.70 7.12
C ASP A 344 29.31 0.05 5.87
N HIS A 345 29.51 1.37 5.98
CA HIS A 345 30.14 2.17 4.92
C HIS A 345 31.42 1.54 4.36
N LYS A 346 32.25 0.91 5.21
CA LYS A 346 33.49 0.24 4.81
C LYS A 346 33.29 -0.92 3.83
N GLU A 347 32.09 -1.49 3.77
CA GLU A 347 31.76 -2.57 2.84
C GLU A 347 31.49 -2.07 1.42
N ILE A 348 31.10 -0.79 1.26
CA ILE A 348 30.63 -0.25 -0.02
C ILE A 348 31.52 0.83 -0.60
N PHE A 349 32.34 1.49 0.23
CA PHE A 349 33.28 2.51 -0.23
C PHE A 349 34.45 1.88 -0.96
N SER A 350 34.61 2.21 -2.25
CA SER A 350 35.71 1.70 -3.07
C SER A 350 37.10 2.15 -2.59
N ASP A 351 37.17 3.33 -1.96
CA ASP A 351 38.37 3.82 -1.29
C ASP A 351 38.11 3.96 0.22
N PRO A 352 38.68 3.08 1.06
CA PRO A 352 38.58 3.17 2.51
C PRO A 352 39.13 4.49 3.10
N ASP A 353 40.10 5.14 2.45
CA ASP A 353 40.71 6.39 2.94
C ASP A 353 39.78 7.61 2.80
N ALA A 354 38.68 7.47 2.03
CA ALA A 354 37.62 8.48 1.96
C ALA A 354 36.83 8.58 3.27
N LEU A 355 36.81 7.52 4.08
CA LEU A 355 36.05 7.47 5.32
C LEU A 355 36.78 8.20 6.48
N PRO A 356 36.02 8.66 7.50
CA PRO A 356 34.56 8.67 7.57
C PRO A 356 33.91 9.79 6.77
N VAL A 357 32.68 9.55 6.33
CA VAL A 357 31.82 10.57 5.71
C VAL A 357 30.49 10.68 6.45
N PHE A 358 29.97 11.91 6.54
CA PHE A 358 28.69 12.27 7.15
C PHE A 358 27.75 12.91 6.12
N ASN A 359 28.03 12.66 4.84
CA ASN A 359 27.38 13.29 3.71
C ASN A 359 26.55 12.25 2.95
N SER A 360 25.23 12.43 2.96
CA SER A 360 24.32 11.57 2.21
C SER A 360 24.60 11.55 0.70
N HIS A 361 25.14 12.63 0.12
CA HIS A 361 25.55 12.62 -1.29
C HIS A 361 26.72 11.67 -1.52
N ALA A 362 27.73 11.69 -0.64
CA ALA A 362 28.88 10.80 -0.70
C ALA A 362 28.46 9.33 -0.56
N ILE A 363 27.67 9.00 0.47
CA ILE A 363 27.14 7.65 0.71
C ILE A 363 26.31 7.18 -0.50
N GLY A 364 25.48 8.06 -1.05
CA GLY A 364 24.66 7.80 -2.23
C GLY A 364 25.45 7.45 -3.49
N THR A 365 26.75 7.78 -3.56
CA THR A 365 27.61 7.35 -4.69
C THR A 365 28.08 5.90 -4.60
N GLN A 366 27.91 5.24 -3.45
CA GLN A 366 28.49 3.92 -3.18
C GLN A 366 27.43 2.81 -3.03
N LEU A 367 26.14 3.15 -2.97
CA LEU A 367 25.06 2.18 -2.66
C LEU A 367 24.99 0.99 -3.63
N HIS A 368 25.38 1.16 -4.90
CA HIS A 368 25.37 0.07 -5.88
C HIS A 368 26.48 -0.97 -5.68
N HIS A 369 27.41 -0.73 -4.75
CA HIS A 369 28.48 -1.68 -4.37
C HIS A 369 28.03 -2.72 -3.35
N ILE A 370 26.85 -2.57 -2.74
CA ILE A 370 26.30 -3.57 -1.80
C ILE A 370 26.32 -4.96 -2.46
N ASP A 371 27.00 -5.90 -1.80
CA ASP A 371 27.04 -7.28 -2.27
C ASP A 371 25.65 -7.94 -2.16
N GLY A 372 25.30 -8.73 -3.18
CA GLY A 372 23.99 -9.37 -3.32
C GLY A 372 22.83 -8.44 -3.76
N LEU A 373 23.04 -7.12 -3.87
CA LEU A 373 22.00 -6.16 -4.29
C LEU A 373 21.47 -6.48 -5.70
N SER A 374 20.14 -6.52 -5.84
CA SER A 374 19.44 -6.73 -7.10
C SER A 374 19.78 -5.65 -8.14
N GLU A 375 19.63 -6.00 -9.43
CA GLU A 375 19.69 -5.02 -10.52
C GLU A 375 18.63 -3.93 -10.36
N HIS A 376 17.48 -4.26 -9.76
CA HIS A 376 16.39 -3.32 -9.50
C HIS A 376 16.15 -3.24 -7.99
N TYR A 377 16.24 -2.05 -7.43
CA TYR A 377 16.03 -1.83 -5.99
C TYR A 377 15.36 -0.48 -5.73
N LEU A 378 14.87 -0.27 -4.52
CA LEU A 378 14.30 0.99 -4.08
C LEU A 378 15.25 1.65 -3.07
N TYR A 379 15.69 2.87 -3.34
CA TYR A 379 16.38 3.69 -2.35
C TYR A 379 15.34 4.44 -1.49
N PHE A 380 15.45 4.30 -0.17
CA PHE A 380 14.61 4.94 0.82
C PHE A 380 15.45 5.82 1.75
N ASN A 381 14.88 6.97 2.10
CA ASN A 381 15.19 7.59 3.37
C ASN A 381 14.33 6.94 4.48
N ASP A 382 14.80 6.99 5.70
CA ASP A 382 14.10 6.50 6.89
C ASP A 382 12.80 7.26 7.19
N ASP A 383 12.72 8.53 6.79
CA ASP A 383 11.54 9.40 6.93
C ASP A 383 10.44 9.19 5.87
N VAL A 384 10.59 8.19 4.98
CA VAL A 384 9.62 7.84 3.93
C VAL A 384 8.87 6.56 4.28
N PHE A 385 7.54 6.59 4.15
CA PHE A 385 6.65 5.50 4.53
C PHE A 385 5.72 5.10 3.39
N LEU A 386 5.39 3.81 3.31
CA LEU A 386 4.28 3.33 2.49
C LEU A 386 2.95 3.62 3.21
N GLY A 387 2.03 4.32 2.54
CA GLY A 387 0.71 4.66 3.09
C GLY A 387 -0.38 3.61 2.84
N ARG A 388 -0.20 2.77 1.81
CA ARG A 388 -1.16 1.73 1.43
C ARG A 388 -0.44 0.61 0.66
N PRO A 389 -1.07 -0.57 0.46
CA PRO A 389 -0.51 -1.66 -0.32
C PRO A 389 -0.08 -1.19 -1.72
N VAL A 390 1.15 -1.56 -2.09
CA VAL A 390 1.74 -1.33 -3.41
C VAL A 390 2.18 -2.66 -4.02
N THR A 391 2.59 -2.63 -5.28
CA THR A 391 3.11 -3.78 -6.03
C THR A 391 4.41 -3.42 -6.72
N PRO A 392 5.21 -4.40 -7.19
CA PRO A 392 6.38 -4.12 -8.00
C PRO A 392 6.08 -3.20 -9.20
N GLY A 393 4.88 -3.37 -9.78
CA GLY A 393 4.35 -2.57 -10.89
C GLY A 393 4.15 -1.09 -10.56
N HIS A 394 4.18 -0.67 -9.30
CA HIS A 394 4.21 0.76 -8.93
C HIS A 394 5.55 1.40 -9.31
N PHE A 395 6.64 0.64 -9.20
CA PHE A 395 8.01 1.14 -9.30
C PHE A 395 8.67 0.83 -10.65
N PHE A 396 8.32 -0.30 -11.26
CA PHE A 396 8.88 -0.73 -12.53
C PHE A 396 7.79 -1.25 -13.47
N HIS A 397 8.06 -1.22 -14.77
CA HIS A 397 7.34 -2.01 -15.76
C HIS A 397 7.93 -3.43 -15.85
N GLY A 398 7.16 -4.40 -16.35
CA GLY A 398 7.61 -5.78 -16.54
C GLY A 398 8.89 -5.94 -17.38
N ASN A 399 9.19 -4.97 -18.23
CA ASN A 399 10.42 -4.90 -19.04
C ASN A 399 11.61 -4.21 -18.35
N GLY A 400 11.53 -3.86 -17.06
CA GLY A 400 12.62 -3.26 -16.29
C GLY A 400 12.65 -1.72 -16.28
N ILE A 401 11.78 -1.04 -17.05
CA ILE A 401 11.75 0.43 -17.07
C ILE A 401 11.28 0.98 -15.72
N ALA A 402 12.08 1.82 -15.08
CA ALA A 402 11.77 2.45 -13.79
C ALA A 402 10.72 3.57 -13.93
N LYS A 403 9.88 3.75 -12.90
CA LYS A 403 8.87 4.80 -12.81
C LYS A 403 9.32 5.87 -11.80
N VAL A 404 10.01 6.90 -12.26
CA VAL A 404 10.67 7.85 -11.36
C VAL A 404 9.70 8.94 -10.82
N PRO A 405 9.77 9.30 -9.52
CA PRO A 405 8.81 10.22 -8.90
C PRO A 405 9.18 11.69 -9.16
N PHE A 406 8.99 12.19 -10.38
CA PHE A 406 9.24 13.62 -10.69
C PHE A 406 8.39 14.54 -9.81
N SER A 407 9.00 15.63 -9.34
CA SER A 407 8.34 16.69 -8.59
C SER A 407 8.19 17.96 -9.44
N PRO A 408 7.09 18.72 -9.28
CA PRO A 408 6.98 20.05 -9.88
C PRO A 408 7.97 21.05 -9.29
N SER A 409 8.59 20.76 -8.14
CA SER A 409 9.63 21.61 -7.55
C SER A 409 10.86 21.70 -8.45
N GLN A 410 11.45 22.89 -8.55
CA GLN A 410 12.56 23.18 -9.45
C GLN A 410 13.89 23.34 -8.70
N LEU A 411 15.00 23.09 -9.40
CA LEU A 411 16.38 23.24 -8.89
C LEU A 411 16.90 24.70 -8.89
N GLY A 412 16.17 25.64 -9.49
CA GLY A 412 16.69 26.98 -9.79
C GLY A 412 17.64 27.01 -11.00
N LEU A 413 18.01 28.20 -11.46
CA LEU A 413 18.91 28.44 -12.60
C LEU A 413 20.29 28.93 -12.15
N GLY A 414 21.25 28.98 -13.07
CA GLY A 414 22.61 29.47 -12.82
C GLY A 414 23.53 28.46 -12.13
N ALA A 415 24.68 28.95 -11.67
CA ALA A 415 25.67 28.16 -10.93
C ALA A 415 25.17 27.82 -9.51
N PRO A 416 25.76 26.80 -8.86
CA PRO A 416 25.56 26.55 -7.44
C PRO A 416 25.89 27.78 -6.59
N HIS A 417 25.10 28.04 -5.55
CA HIS A 417 25.34 29.11 -4.57
C HIS A 417 25.69 28.52 -3.20
N ALA A 418 26.46 29.24 -2.38
CA ALA A 418 26.82 28.75 -1.04
C ALA A 418 25.61 28.70 -0.10
N ASP A 419 24.70 29.68 -0.22
CA ASP A 419 23.53 29.82 0.66
C ASP A 419 22.29 29.03 0.22
N GLU A 420 22.31 28.35 -0.93
CA GLU A 420 21.17 27.54 -1.36
C GLU A 420 21.21 26.14 -0.72
N ALA A 421 20.02 25.53 -0.56
CA ALA A 421 19.93 24.19 0.00
C ALA A 421 20.78 23.19 -0.80
N ALA A 422 21.54 22.33 -0.12
CA ALA A 422 22.47 21.39 -0.76
C ALA A 422 21.89 20.55 -1.91
N PRO A 423 20.62 20.08 -1.88
CA PRO A 423 20.02 19.37 -3.01
C PRO A 423 19.92 20.22 -4.30
N ASN A 424 19.79 21.55 -4.18
CA ASN A 424 19.75 22.45 -5.34
C ASN A 424 21.13 22.54 -5.99
N SER A 425 22.17 22.81 -5.20
CA SER A 425 23.56 22.88 -5.67
C SER A 425 23.97 21.58 -6.35
N ALA A 426 23.68 20.45 -5.69
CA ALA A 426 24.00 19.13 -6.23
C ALA A 426 23.22 18.81 -7.51
N GLY A 427 21.94 19.20 -7.59
CA GLY A 427 21.14 19.05 -8.81
C GLY A 427 21.62 19.95 -9.96
N LYS A 428 22.12 21.15 -9.69
CA LYS A 428 22.74 22.02 -10.70
C LYS A 428 24.05 21.44 -11.24
N ASN A 429 24.85 20.80 -10.39
CA ASN A 429 26.05 20.06 -10.83
C ASN A 429 25.68 18.89 -11.74
N VAL A 430 24.67 18.09 -11.35
CA VAL A 430 24.13 17.01 -12.20
C VAL A 430 23.63 17.56 -13.53
N ARG A 431 22.89 18.68 -13.54
CA ARG A 431 22.44 19.35 -14.77
C ARG A 431 23.62 19.68 -15.68
N ARG A 432 24.70 20.26 -15.16
CA ARG A 432 25.89 20.61 -15.96
C ARG A 432 26.45 19.38 -16.67
N LEU A 433 26.59 18.27 -15.93
CA LEU A 433 27.12 17.01 -16.47
C LEU A 433 26.22 16.43 -17.55
N LEU A 434 24.92 16.33 -17.28
CA LEU A 434 23.94 15.78 -18.22
C LEU A 434 23.75 16.67 -19.45
N HIS A 435 23.83 17.99 -19.30
CA HIS A 435 23.80 18.91 -20.42
C HIS A 435 25.06 18.74 -21.30
N GLY A 436 26.24 18.56 -20.68
CA GLY A 436 27.47 18.28 -21.41
C GLY A 436 27.41 16.96 -22.19
N GLU A 437 26.84 15.90 -21.60
CA GLU A 437 26.75 14.59 -22.24
C GLU A 437 25.63 14.50 -23.29
N HIS A 438 24.43 14.97 -22.97
CA HIS A 438 23.21 14.73 -23.77
C HIS A 438 22.68 15.96 -24.49
N GLY A 439 23.24 17.16 -24.23
CA GLY A 439 22.70 18.42 -24.76
C GLY A 439 21.31 18.76 -24.22
N ARG A 440 20.93 18.19 -23.06
CA ARG A 440 19.60 18.34 -22.45
C ARG A 440 19.70 18.91 -21.04
N MET A 441 18.82 19.87 -20.73
CA MET A 441 18.76 20.51 -19.43
C MET A 441 17.74 19.83 -18.52
N THR A 442 18.10 19.60 -17.26
CA THR A 442 17.21 19.07 -16.22
C THR A 442 16.70 20.20 -15.32
N VAL A 443 15.39 20.26 -15.01
CA VAL A 443 14.83 21.37 -14.22
C VAL A 443 14.16 20.92 -12.92
N ASN A 444 13.65 19.70 -12.90
CA ASN A 444 12.85 19.16 -11.83
C ASN A 444 13.70 18.56 -10.71
N LYS A 445 13.13 18.57 -9.52
CA LYS A 445 13.48 17.68 -8.41
C LYS A 445 12.66 16.40 -8.49
N PHE A 446 12.87 15.52 -7.52
CA PHE A 446 12.04 14.34 -7.29
C PHE A 446 11.28 14.47 -5.97
N ALA A 447 10.12 13.82 -5.88
CA ALA A 447 9.32 13.81 -4.66
C ALA A 447 10.03 13.01 -3.57
N HIS A 448 9.80 13.38 -2.30
CA HIS A 448 10.19 12.57 -1.15
C HIS A 448 9.31 11.31 -1.12
N ALA A 449 9.83 10.26 -1.76
CA ALA A 449 9.16 9.00 -2.03
C ALA A 449 10.23 7.92 -2.26
N PRO A 450 9.87 6.63 -2.28
CA PRO A 450 10.80 5.58 -2.68
C PRO A 450 11.37 5.86 -4.06
N HIS A 451 12.69 5.73 -4.21
CA HIS A 451 13.38 5.97 -5.46
C HIS A 451 13.69 4.65 -6.17
N PRO A 452 12.95 4.26 -7.23
CA PRO A 452 13.32 3.08 -8.00
C PRO A 452 14.65 3.31 -8.72
N GLN A 453 15.60 2.42 -8.46
CA GLN A 453 16.95 2.47 -8.99
C GLN A 453 17.31 1.20 -9.78
N ILE A 454 18.17 1.41 -10.77
CA ILE A 454 18.73 0.40 -11.65
C ILE A 454 20.24 0.39 -11.42
N ARG A 455 20.77 -0.73 -10.92
CA ARG A 455 22.16 -0.86 -10.49
C ARG A 455 23.13 -0.59 -11.62
N SER A 456 22.84 -1.05 -12.84
CA SER A 456 23.65 -0.76 -14.03
C SER A 456 23.66 0.71 -14.44
N VAL A 457 22.62 1.49 -14.12
CA VAL A 457 22.63 2.95 -14.34
C VAL A 457 23.60 3.63 -13.38
N MET A 458 23.63 3.21 -12.10
CA MET A 458 24.59 3.74 -11.13
C MET A 458 26.04 3.47 -11.55
N ARG A 459 26.35 2.24 -11.98
CA ARG A 459 27.67 1.88 -12.53
C ARG A 459 28.03 2.71 -13.76
N ALA A 460 27.10 2.87 -14.69
CA ALA A 460 27.34 3.68 -15.89
C ALA A 460 27.62 5.17 -15.55
N ILE A 461 27.01 5.72 -14.51
CA ILE A 461 27.32 7.08 -14.03
C ILE A 461 28.74 7.12 -13.45
N GLU A 462 29.10 6.17 -12.59
CA GLU A 462 30.44 6.07 -12.00
C GLU A 462 31.55 5.96 -13.05
N GLU A 463 31.37 5.09 -14.04
CA GLU A 463 32.32 4.91 -15.14
C GLU A 463 32.45 6.16 -16.03
N ARG A 464 31.35 6.89 -16.22
CA ARG A 464 31.29 8.04 -17.14
C ARG A 464 31.73 9.35 -16.50
N PHE A 465 31.51 9.51 -15.20
CA PHE A 465 31.80 10.73 -14.44
C PHE A 465 32.69 10.44 -13.22
N PRO A 466 33.84 9.75 -13.40
CA PRO A 466 34.63 9.25 -12.27
C PRO A 466 35.18 10.39 -11.39
N GLU A 467 35.54 11.53 -11.99
CA GLU A 467 36.05 12.70 -11.24
C GLU A 467 34.98 13.29 -10.31
N ASP A 468 33.74 13.48 -10.80
CA ASP A 468 32.65 14.03 -9.99
C ASP A 468 32.18 13.06 -8.92
N VAL A 469 32.20 11.75 -9.22
CA VAL A 469 31.86 10.68 -8.28
C VAL A 469 32.92 10.57 -7.18
N ASP A 470 34.21 10.48 -7.53
CA ASP A 470 35.31 10.40 -6.54
C ASP A 470 35.40 11.66 -5.67
N ARG A 471 35.26 12.85 -6.27
CA ARG A 471 35.20 14.11 -5.49
C ARG A 471 34.06 14.11 -4.47
N THR A 472 32.89 13.62 -4.87
CA THR A 472 31.72 13.58 -3.99
C THR A 472 31.85 12.48 -2.94
N SER A 473 32.37 11.30 -3.28
CA SER A 473 32.55 10.19 -2.34
C SER A 473 33.52 10.56 -1.20
N ARG A 474 34.51 11.41 -1.47
CA ARG A 474 35.47 11.92 -0.45
C ARG A 474 34.96 13.14 0.33
N SER A 475 33.77 13.64 0.00
CA SER A 475 33.19 14.84 0.60
C SER A 475 32.57 14.51 1.96
N ARG A 476 33.37 14.64 3.04
CA ARG A 476 32.96 14.27 4.42
C ARG A 476 31.70 14.98 4.90
N PHE A 477 31.53 16.24 4.50
CA PHE A 477 30.34 17.06 4.77
C PHE A 477 29.83 17.60 3.45
N ARG A 478 28.51 17.82 3.36
CA ARG A 478 27.87 18.39 2.17
C ARG A 478 28.63 19.62 1.67
N ALA A 479 28.88 19.65 0.37
CA ALA A 479 29.57 20.73 -0.31
C ALA A 479 28.77 21.20 -1.54
N PRO A 480 28.85 22.49 -1.92
CA PRO A 480 28.23 22.99 -3.15
C PRO A 480 28.70 22.30 -4.43
N THR A 481 29.82 21.56 -4.39
CA THR A 481 30.42 20.81 -5.51
C THR A 481 29.96 19.35 -5.59
N ASP A 482 29.18 18.87 -4.62
CA ASP A 482 28.68 17.49 -4.60
C ASP A 482 27.74 17.21 -5.78
N ILE A 483 27.55 15.93 -6.12
CA ILE A 483 26.46 15.45 -6.96
C ILE A 483 25.49 14.59 -6.14
N ALA A 484 24.18 14.75 -6.39
CA ALA A 484 23.16 13.93 -5.75
C ALA A 484 22.90 12.66 -6.58
N MET A 485 23.78 11.67 -6.46
CA MET A 485 23.79 10.48 -7.33
C MET A 485 22.49 9.68 -7.23
N GLY A 486 22.10 9.27 -6.03
CA GLY A 486 20.91 8.44 -5.84
C GLY A 486 19.57 9.18 -5.99
N ALA A 487 19.50 10.45 -5.54
CA ALA A 487 18.26 11.20 -5.53
C ALA A 487 18.00 12.03 -6.80
N SER A 488 19.01 12.26 -7.66
CA SER A 488 18.87 13.11 -8.85
C SER A 488 19.57 12.58 -10.11
N PHE A 489 20.86 12.23 -10.03
CA PHE A 489 21.65 11.86 -11.20
C PHE A 489 21.13 10.56 -11.83
N HIS A 490 20.93 9.53 -11.02
CA HIS A 490 20.37 8.25 -11.45
C HIS A 490 19.10 8.43 -12.29
N HIS A 491 18.10 9.14 -11.74
CA HIS A 491 16.79 9.25 -12.36
C HIS A 491 16.84 9.98 -13.70
N HIS A 492 17.60 11.07 -13.78
CA HIS A 492 17.75 11.80 -15.04
C HIS A 492 18.56 11.01 -16.06
N GLN A 493 19.63 10.32 -15.66
CA GLN A 493 20.41 9.48 -16.58
C GLN A 493 19.58 8.29 -17.09
N ALA A 494 18.83 7.62 -16.20
CA ALA A 494 17.93 6.55 -16.59
C ALA A 494 16.86 7.05 -17.58
N PHE A 495 16.29 8.24 -17.36
CA PHE A 495 15.32 8.84 -18.27
C PHE A 495 15.94 9.17 -19.64
N LEU A 496 17.11 9.83 -19.67
CA LEU A 496 17.79 10.23 -20.91
C LEU A 496 18.29 9.02 -21.73
N THR A 497 18.51 7.88 -21.08
CA THR A 497 18.96 6.63 -21.72
C THR A 497 17.84 5.61 -21.95
N GLY A 498 16.56 6.02 -21.82
CA GLY A 498 15.41 5.15 -22.13
C GLY A 498 15.14 4.03 -21.12
N ARG A 499 15.72 4.10 -19.92
CA ARG A 499 15.58 3.13 -18.83
C ARG A 499 14.59 3.56 -17.74
N ALA A 500 14.07 4.79 -17.81
CA ALA A 500 13.05 5.28 -16.89
C ALA A 500 12.01 6.16 -17.60
N VAL A 501 10.81 6.20 -17.01
CA VAL A 501 9.69 7.09 -17.36
C VAL A 501 9.15 7.77 -16.11
N PRO A 502 8.43 8.90 -16.21
CA PRO A 502 7.77 9.50 -15.07
C PRO A 502 6.72 8.56 -14.46
N GLY A 503 6.81 8.34 -13.15
CA GLY A 503 5.77 7.68 -12.36
C GLY A 503 4.72 8.67 -11.87
N THR A 504 3.50 8.18 -11.62
CA THR A 504 2.43 8.96 -10.99
C THR A 504 2.10 8.35 -9.64
N TYR A 505 2.28 9.14 -8.58
CA TYR A 505 2.14 8.70 -7.20
C TYR A 505 1.28 9.68 -6.41
N LYS A 506 0.41 9.16 -5.54
CA LYS A 506 -0.27 9.96 -4.52
C LYS A 506 0.65 10.10 -3.32
N THR A 507 1.40 11.20 -3.26
CA THR A 507 2.34 11.44 -2.16
C THR A 507 1.85 12.52 -1.20
N ARG A 508 2.27 12.45 0.06
CA ARG A 508 2.07 13.53 1.04
C ARG A 508 3.37 13.86 1.76
N TYR A 509 3.82 15.10 1.64
CA TYR A 509 4.90 15.63 2.46
C TYR A 509 4.28 16.37 3.66
N VAL A 510 4.77 16.07 4.86
CA VAL A 510 4.43 16.73 6.11
C VAL A 510 5.73 17.19 6.75
N ASP A 511 5.87 18.49 6.92
CA ASP A 511 6.89 19.05 7.80
C ASP A 511 6.25 19.21 9.18
N VAL A 512 6.75 18.45 10.15
CA VAL A 512 6.10 18.23 11.45
C VAL A 512 6.14 19.44 12.36
N ALA A 513 6.99 20.41 12.03
CA ALA A 513 7.12 21.70 12.73
C ALA A 513 6.15 22.77 12.23
N ARG A 514 5.43 22.53 11.13
CA ARG A 514 4.50 23.52 10.56
C ARG A 514 3.17 23.55 11.31
N ASP A 515 2.56 24.73 11.37
CA ASP A 515 1.23 24.96 11.94
C ASP A 515 0.13 24.06 11.35
N ASP A 516 0.28 23.62 10.09
CA ASP A 516 -0.68 22.75 9.41
C ASP A 516 -0.39 21.24 9.55
N ALA A 517 0.59 20.84 10.38
CA ALA A 517 0.99 19.45 10.55
C ALA A 517 -0.16 18.55 11.06
N ASP A 518 -0.89 18.95 12.11
CA ASP A 518 -1.95 18.13 12.71
C ASP A 518 -3.08 17.83 11.72
N VAL A 519 -3.46 18.82 10.92
CA VAL A 519 -4.48 18.67 9.86
C VAL A 519 -4.02 17.65 8.82
N ARG A 520 -2.74 17.68 8.44
CA ARG A 520 -2.16 16.75 7.45
C ARG A 520 -2.02 15.34 8.01
N LEU A 521 -1.61 15.19 9.27
CA LEU A 521 -1.52 13.90 9.95
C LEU A 521 -2.92 13.27 10.11
N ALA A 522 -3.93 14.07 10.47
CA ALA A 522 -5.32 13.62 10.52
C ALA A 522 -5.84 13.18 9.13
N GLU A 523 -5.52 13.91 8.05
CA GLU A 523 -5.88 13.50 6.68
C GLU A 523 -5.30 12.12 6.32
N LEU A 524 -4.05 11.85 6.73
CA LEU A 524 -3.38 10.58 6.49
C LEU A 524 -4.12 9.42 7.19
N LEU A 525 -4.52 9.61 8.44
CA LEU A 525 -5.23 8.60 9.24
C LEU A 525 -6.64 8.31 8.73
N LEU A 526 -7.40 9.35 8.39
CA LEU A 526 -8.79 9.22 7.95
C LEU A 526 -8.92 8.45 6.63
N ASN A 527 -8.05 8.76 5.67
CA ASN A 527 -8.28 8.36 4.29
C ASN A 527 -7.34 7.24 3.83
N ARG A 528 -6.14 7.13 4.41
CA ARG A 528 -5.08 6.16 4.04
C ARG A 528 -4.92 5.98 2.52
N ARG A 529 -5.08 7.09 1.77
CA ARG A 529 -5.25 7.11 0.31
C ARG A 529 -3.95 7.37 -0.46
N PHE A 530 -2.91 7.77 0.26
CA PHE A 530 -1.60 8.09 -0.31
C PHE A 530 -0.80 6.80 -0.50
N ASP A 531 -0.09 6.72 -1.63
CA ASP A 531 0.89 5.67 -1.88
C ASP A 531 2.03 5.78 -0.87
N PHE A 532 2.56 7.01 -0.74
CA PHE A 532 3.70 7.31 0.11
C PHE A 532 3.45 8.59 0.90
N PHE A 533 4.05 8.68 2.07
CA PHE A 533 4.17 9.95 2.78
C PHE A 533 5.55 10.08 3.41
N CYS A 534 5.95 11.33 3.65
CA CYS A 534 7.22 11.67 4.28
C CYS A 534 6.94 12.61 5.45
N LEU A 535 7.54 12.31 6.60
CA LEU A 535 7.46 13.12 7.82
C LEU A 535 8.85 13.71 8.06
N ASN A 536 9.02 14.99 7.77
CA ASN A 536 10.32 15.63 7.91
C ASN A 536 10.28 16.63 9.07
N ASP A 537 11.36 16.72 9.84
CA ASP A 537 11.55 17.72 10.89
C ASP A 537 12.48 18.83 10.40
N VAL A 538 11.90 19.97 10.02
CA VAL A 538 12.67 21.11 9.52
C VAL A 538 12.76 22.21 10.56
N ASN A 539 13.89 22.25 11.28
CA ASN A 539 14.24 23.31 12.22
C ASN A 539 13.29 23.44 13.43
N THR A 540 12.83 22.32 14.01
CA THR A 540 12.10 22.34 15.28
C THR A 540 12.94 23.00 16.39
N PRO A 541 12.41 24.02 17.10
CA PRO A 541 13.06 24.60 18.28
C PRO A 541 13.24 23.57 19.40
N ALA A 542 14.31 23.66 20.18
CA ALA A 542 14.65 22.69 21.22
C ALA A 542 13.51 22.50 22.23
N GLU A 543 12.79 23.57 22.58
CA GLU A 543 11.65 23.56 23.50
C GLU A 543 10.42 22.81 22.96
N GLN A 544 10.32 22.59 21.64
CA GLN A 544 9.21 21.87 20.99
C GLN A 544 9.56 20.42 20.61
N GLN A 545 10.83 20.00 20.74
CA GLN A 545 11.29 18.69 20.29
C GLN A 545 10.54 17.53 20.97
N GLU A 546 10.32 17.60 22.28
CA GLU A 546 9.62 16.52 23.00
C GLU A 546 8.14 16.40 22.58
N GLU A 547 7.49 17.53 22.33
CA GLU A 547 6.10 17.56 21.86
C GLU A 547 5.99 16.97 20.46
N ILE A 548 6.87 17.39 19.54
CA ILE A 548 6.92 16.87 18.17
C ILE A 548 7.26 15.38 18.17
N HIS A 549 8.20 14.95 19.01
CA HIS A 549 8.53 13.54 19.16
C HIS A 549 7.31 12.71 19.56
N ARG A 550 6.58 13.14 20.60
CA ARG A 550 5.37 12.46 21.07
C ARG A 550 4.28 12.42 19.99
N LYS A 551 4.11 13.52 19.26
CA LYS A 551 3.14 13.64 18.14
C LYS A 551 3.46 12.67 17.01
N VAL A 552 4.71 12.65 16.54
CA VAL A 552 5.17 11.77 15.46
C VAL A 552 5.07 10.30 15.89
N ALA A 553 5.55 9.96 17.09
CA ALA A 553 5.46 8.61 17.63
C ALA A 553 4.00 8.13 17.74
N THR A 554 3.10 8.98 18.26
CA THR A 554 1.67 8.65 18.38
C THR A 554 1.04 8.42 17.00
N PHE A 555 1.35 9.28 16.02
CA PHE A 555 0.86 9.12 14.66
C PHE A 555 1.37 7.82 14.02
N LEU A 556 2.67 7.55 14.12
CA LEU A 556 3.30 6.38 13.51
C LEU A 556 2.82 5.07 14.14
N GLU A 557 2.67 5.02 15.46
CA GLU A 557 2.09 3.87 16.16
C GLU A 557 0.61 3.68 15.79
N THR A 558 -0.13 4.77 15.60
CA THR A 558 -1.52 4.69 15.13
C THR A 558 -1.59 4.13 13.69
N TYR A 559 -0.69 4.58 12.80
CA TYR A 559 -0.66 4.18 11.40
C TYR A 559 -0.11 2.75 11.22
N PHE A 560 0.91 2.38 11.97
CA PHE A 560 1.62 1.11 11.87
C PHE A 560 1.67 0.40 13.24
N PRO A 561 0.50 -0.04 13.75
CA PRO A 561 0.38 -0.54 15.13
C PRO A 561 0.95 -1.95 15.33
N PHE A 562 1.41 -2.61 14.27
CA PHE A 562 1.91 -3.98 14.34
C PHE A 562 3.41 -4.01 14.12
N PRO A 563 4.19 -4.60 15.04
CA PRO A 563 5.61 -4.82 14.84
C PRO A 563 5.88 -5.58 13.55
N SER A 564 6.96 -5.20 12.87
CA SER A 564 7.51 -5.95 11.75
C SER A 564 8.27 -7.18 12.24
N ARG A 565 8.52 -8.14 11.35
CA ARG A 565 9.37 -9.30 11.65
C ARG A 565 10.84 -8.96 11.93
N TYR A 566 11.24 -7.70 11.71
CA TYR A 566 12.59 -7.20 11.93
C TYR A 566 12.77 -6.59 13.33
N GLU A 567 11.72 -6.51 14.12
CA GLU A 567 11.80 -6.00 15.49
C GLU A 567 12.07 -7.14 16.46
N ARG A 568 12.99 -6.92 17.41
CA ARG A 568 13.22 -7.86 18.51
C ARG A 568 11.93 -8.02 19.30
N ALA A 569 11.64 -9.25 19.72
CA ALA A 569 10.56 -9.49 20.66
C ALA A 569 10.76 -8.64 21.92
N ALA A 570 9.70 -8.02 22.42
CA ALA A 570 9.76 -7.33 23.70
C ALA A 570 10.25 -8.32 24.77
N PRO A 571 11.18 -7.92 25.66
CA PRO A 571 11.57 -8.78 26.77
C PRO A 571 10.30 -9.13 27.56
N GLN A 572 10.09 -10.44 27.76
CA GLN A 572 8.96 -10.98 28.53
C GLN A 572 9.03 -10.61 30.01
#